data_AF-A0A7C9RH18-F1
#
_entry.id   AF-A0A7C9RH18-F1
#
_cell.length_a   1.000
_cell.length_b   1.000
_cell.length_c   1.000
_cell.angle_alpha   90.00
_cell.angle_beta   90.00
_cell.angle_gamma   90.00
#
_symmetry.space_group_name_H-M   'P 1'
#
loop_
_entity.id
_entity.type
_entity.pdbx_description
1 polymer ?
#
loop_
_entity_poly.entity_id
_entity_poly.type
_entity_poly.pdbx_seq_one_letter_code
_entity_poly.pdbx_strand_id
1 'polypeptide(L)'
;MTLPQTLPRHDNSLVLGAKPDEFPLSPDETALIVVDMQNAYASPGGYLDLAGFDVTGAKPVIAAVAETIEISRKLGFTIVFFQNGWDAE
;
A
#
# COMPACT_ATOMS: atom_id res chain seq x y z
N MET A 1 -7.52 -27.43 6.66
CA MET A 1 -8.40 -26.39 6.09
C MET A 1 -8.70 -25.42 7.21
N THR A 2 -8.10 -24.23 7.18
CA THR A 2 -8.50 -23.13 8.05
C THR A 2 -9.92 -22.71 7.65
N LEU A 3 -10.80 -22.51 8.64
CA LEU A 3 -12.15 -22.01 8.38
C LEU A 3 -12.05 -20.65 7.67
N PRO A 4 -12.95 -20.32 6.73
CA PRO A 4 -12.97 -19.00 6.11
C PRO A 4 -13.07 -17.95 7.22
N GLN A 5 -12.19 -16.96 7.21
CA GLN A 5 -12.32 -15.84 8.13
C GLN A 5 -13.64 -15.13 7.82
N THR A 6 -14.52 -15.04 8.82
CA THR A 6 -15.72 -14.21 8.70
C THR A 6 -15.29 -12.76 8.87
N LEU A 7 -15.17 -12.03 7.77
CA LEU A 7 -14.80 -10.62 7.79
C LEU A 7 -16.05 -9.78 8.08
N PRO A 8 -15.98 -8.81 9.01
CA PRO A 8 -17.10 -7.91 9.27
C PRO A 8 -17.46 -7.15 7.99
N ARG A 9 -18.76 -6.98 7.75
CA ARG A 9 -19.32 -6.21 6.63
C ARG A 9 -20.24 -5.16 7.21
N HIS A 10 -20.02 -3.92 6.80
CA HIS A 10 -20.87 -2.79 7.13
C HIS A 10 -21.69 -2.40 5.90
N ASP A 11 -22.76 -1.63 6.11
CA ASP A 11 -23.65 -1.20 5.02
C ASP A 11 -22.90 -0.36 3.95
N ASN A 12 -21.77 0.25 4.32
CA ASN A 12 -20.90 1.03 3.42
C ASN A 12 -19.70 0.23 2.86
N SER A 13 -19.62 -1.08 3.09
CA SER A 13 -18.50 -1.89 2.61
C SER A 13 -18.48 -2.02 1.09
N LEU A 14 -17.34 -1.72 0.49
CA LEU A 14 -17.01 -2.07 -0.90
C LEU A 14 -16.44 -3.48 -0.95
N VAL A 15 -16.75 -4.24 -2.00
CA VAL A 15 -16.21 -5.59 -2.17
C VAL A 15 -15.05 -5.56 -3.16
N LEU A 16 -13.86 -5.89 -2.69
CA LEU A 16 -12.67 -6.07 -3.51
C LEU A 16 -12.60 -7.54 -3.96
N GLY A 17 -12.51 -7.76 -5.28
CA GLY A 17 -12.16 -9.07 -5.82
C GLY A 17 -10.75 -9.46 -5.37
N ALA A 18 -10.65 -10.45 -4.48
CA ALA A 18 -9.40 -10.89 -3.88
C ALA A 18 -9.33 -12.42 -3.88
N LYS A 19 -8.18 -12.96 -3.48
CA LYS A 19 -7.97 -14.41 -3.31
C LYS A 19 -7.59 -14.70 -1.86
N PRO A 20 -8.02 -15.84 -1.29
CA PRO A 20 -8.86 -16.88 -1.91
C PRO A 20 -10.32 -16.46 -2.12
N ASP A 21 -10.80 -15.51 -1.33
CA ASP A 21 -12.18 -15.03 -1.34
C ASP A 21 -12.21 -13.50 -1.47
N GLU A 22 -13.38 -12.94 -1.80
CA GLU A 22 -13.60 -11.49 -1.84
C GLU A 22 -13.36 -10.83 -0.47
N PHE A 23 -12.85 -9.60 -0.51
CA PHE A 23 -12.49 -8.85 0.70
C PHE A 23 -13.36 -7.59 0.86
N PRO A 24 -14.15 -7.45 1.93
CA PRO A 24 -14.91 -6.24 2.20
C PRO A 24 -14.02 -5.13 2.77
N LEU A 25 -14.22 -3.90 2.31
CA LEU A 25 -13.52 -2.69 2.75
C LEU A 25 -14.55 -1.60 3.12
N SER A 26 -14.68 -1.28 4.41
CA SER A 26 -15.42 -0.09 4.88
C SER A 26 -14.44 1.06 5.16
N PRO A 27 -14.74 2.31 4.75
CA PRO A 27 -13.86 3.45 5.02
C PRO A 27 -13.52 3.65 6.50
N ASP A 28 -14.48 3.40 7.39
CA ASP A 28 -14.35 3.65 8.83
C ASP A 28 -13.46 2.63 9.56
N GLU A 29 -13.15 1.50 8.93
CA GLU A 29 -12.32 0.42 9.51
C GLU A 29 -11.12 0.04 8.63
N THR A 30 -10.91 0.77 7.52
CA THR A 30 -9.85 0.48 6.56
C THR A 30 -8.82 1.61 6.54
N ALA A 31 -7.55 1.23 6.53
CA ALA A 31 -6.46 2.14 6.25
C ALA A 31 -5.56 1.58 5.14
N LEU A 32 -5.08 2.46 4.26
CA LEU A 32 -3.98 2.18 3.35
C LEU A 32 -2.66 2.44 4.07
N ILE A 33 -1.78 1.43 4.12
CA ILE A 33 -0.41 1.58 4.62
C ILE A 33 0.53 1.62 3.41
N VAL A 34 1.27 2.72 3.28
CA VAL A 34 2.30 2.90 2.24
C VAL A 34 3.67 2.75 2.90
N VAL A 35 4.38 1.68 2.56
CA VAL A 35 5.64 1.31 3.22
C VAL A 35 6.84 1.73 2.38
N ASP A 36 7.73 2.54 2.95
CA ASP A 36 9.09 2.82 2.48
C ASP A 36 9.20 3.19 0.99
N MET A 37 8.22 3.90 0.46
CA MET A 37 8.22 4.47 -0.90
C MET A 37 9.13 5.72 -0.99
N GLN A 38 10.36 5.57 -0.51
CA GLN A 38 11.39 6.61 -0.44
C GLN A 38 12.35 6.49 -1.62
N ASN A 39 12.93 7.62 -2.05
CA ASN A 39 13.92 7.64 -3.13
C ASN A 39 15.14 6.74 -2.84
N ALA A 40 15.53 6.59 -1.58
CA ALA A 40 16.62 5.71 -1.18
C ALA A 40 16.39 4.25 -1.61
N TYR A 41 15.14 3.77 -1.63
CA TYR A 41 14.83 2.39 -1.98
C TYR A 41 14.33 2.23 -3.42
N ALA A 42 13.62 3.22 -3.95
CA ALA A 42 12.84 3.06 -5.18
C ALA A 42 13.34 3.88 -6.40
N SER A 43 14.46 4.62 -6.27
CA SER A 43 14.99 5.45 -7.35
C SER A 43 16.38 5.01 -7.84
N PRO A 44 16.71 5.21 -9.13
CA PRO A 44 18.10 5.18 -9.59
C PRO A 44 18.94 6.20 -8.80
N GLY A 45 20.16 5.81 -8.42
CA GLY A 45 21.04 6.56 -7.53
C GLY A 45 20.61 6.55 -6.06
N GLY A 46 19.55 5.81 -5.70
CA GLY A 46 19.17 5.57 -4.31
C GLY A 46 20.08 4.54 -3.63
N TYR A 47 19.94 4.40 -2.31
CA TYR A 47 20.66 3.41 -1.49
C TYR A 47 20.66 1.99 -2.09
N LEU A 48 19.51 1.46 -2.54
CA LEU A 48 19.48 0.09 -3.09
C LEU A 48 20.19 -0.03 -4.44
N ASP A 49 20.04 0.96 -5.32
CA ASP A 49 20.75 0.99 -6.61
C ASP A 49 22.27 1.09 -6.38
N LEU A 50 22.70 1.99 -5.49
CA LEU A 50 24.11 2.14 -5.11
C LEU A 50 24.69 0.89 -4.42
N ALA A 51 23.86 0.14 -3.69
CA ALA A 51 24.22 -1.14 -3.10
C ALA A 51 24.25 -2.30 -4.13
N GLY A 52 23.87 -2.05 -5.38
CA GLY A 52 23.93 -3.02 -6.48
C GLY A 52 22.67 -3.86 -6.66
N PHE A 53 21.54 -3.48 -6.06
CA PHE A 53 20.25 -4.12 -6.32
C PHE A 53 19.60 -3.57 -7.60
N ASP A 54 18.91 -4.44 -8.33
CA ASP A 54 18.12 -4.03 -9.49
C ASP A 54 16.82 -3.34 -9.04
N VAL A 55 16.72 -2.04 -9.30
CA VAL A 55 15.55 -1.20 -8.99
C VAL A 55 14.68 -0.92 -10.22
N THR A 56 14.93 -1.54 -11.38
CA THR A 56 14.20 -1.25 -12.63
C THR A 56 12.69 -1.56 -12.51
N GLY A 57 12.33 -2.52 -11.67
CA GLY A 57 10.94 -2.88 -11.35
C GLY A 57 10.19 -1.84 -10.51
N ALA A 58 10.86 -0.81 -9.95
CA ALA A 58 10.22 0.14 -9.04
C ALA A 58 9.22 1.08 -9.74
N LYS A 59 9.50 1.52 -10.98
CA LYS A 59 8.63 2.47 -11.71
C LYS A 59 7.16 2.06 -11.82
N PRO A 60 6.81 0.85 -12.31
CA PRO A 60 5.41 0.43 -12.37
C PRO A 60 4.77 0.32 -10.97
N VAL A 61 5.53 -0.07 -9.95
CA VAL A 61 5.04 -0.13 -8.56
C VAL A 61 4.73 1.27 -8.02
N ILE A 62 5.60 2.26 -8.26
CA ILE A 62 5.37 3.66 -7.88
C ILE A 62 4.07 4.18 -8.49
N ALA A 63 3.83 3.91 -9.77
CA ALA A 63 2.60 4.32 -10.45
C ALA A 63 1.34 3.68 -9.83
N ALA A 64 1.38 2.37 -9.59
CA ALA A 64 0.26 1.66 -8.96
C ALA A 64 -0.02 2.12 -7.52
N VAL A 65 1.04 2.41 -6.75
CA VAL A 65 0.91 2.96 -5.39
C VAL A 65 0.28 4.36 -5.44
N ALA A 66 0.72 5.22 -6.36
CA ALA A 66 0.13 6.56 -6.53
C ALA A 66 -1.36 6.48 -6.87
N GLU A 67 -1.75 5.60 -7.79
CA GLU A 67 -3.17 5.36 -8.12
C GLU A 67 -3.96 4.87 -6.89
N THR A 68 -3.39 3.94 -6.13
CA THR A 68 -4.02 3.39 -4.91
C THR A 68 -4.23 4.47 -3.85
N ILE A 69 -3.25 5.37 -3.67
CA ILE A 69 -3.35 6.52 -2.76
C ILE A 69 -4.49 7.45 -3.21
N GLU A 70 -4.57 7.78 -4.50
CA GLU A 70 -5.61 8.67 -5.04
C GLU A 70 -7.01 8.09 -4.89
N ILE A 71 -7.19 6.79 -5.15
CA ILE A 71 -8.47 6.11 -4.93
C ILE A 71 -8.81 6.09 -3.44
N SER A 72 -7.84 5.76 -2.57
CA SER A 72 -8.03 5.73 -1.12
C SER A 72 -8.47 7.09 -0.55
N ARG A 73 -7.89 8.19 -1.06
CA ARG A 73 -8.31 9.56 -0.72
C ARG A 73 -9.76 9.83 -1.10
N LYS A 74 -10.17 9.43 -2.31
CA LYS A 74 -11.55 9.61 -2.79
C LYS A 74 -12.56 8.79 -2.00
N LEU A 75 -12.16 7.61 -1.54
CA LEU A 75 -12.98 6.71 -0.73
C LEU A 75 -13.00 7.08 0.76
N GLY A 76 -12.19 8.05 1.19
CA GLY A 76 -12.13 8.50 2.58
C GLY A 76 -11.37 7.54 3.50
N PHE A 77 -10.51 6.67 2.95
CA PHE A 77 -9.69 5.77 3.76
C PHE A 77 -8.61 6.55 4.52
N THR A 78 -8.29 6.10 5.73
CA THR A 78 -7.09 6.59 6.44
C THR A 78 -5.85 6.16 5.65
N ILE A 79 -4.85 7.03 5.51
CA ILE A 79 -3.60 6.71 4.80
C ILE A 79 -2.42 6.96 5.74
N VAL A 80 -1.61 5.93 5.95
CA VAL A 80 -0.44 5.97 6.83
C VAL A 80 0.82 5.70 6.01
N PHE A 81 1.78 6.60 6.10
CA PHE A 81 3.08 6.46 5.43
C PHE A 81 4.13 6.03 6.45
N PHE A 82 4.81 4.94 6.15
CA PHE A 82 5.98 4.53 6.91
C PHE A 82 7.22 5.06 6.20
N GLN A 83 8.16 5.53 7.01
CA GLN A 83 9.42 6.05 6.57
C GLN A 83 10.52 5.47 7.44
N ASN A 84 11.31 4.57 6.86
CA ASN A 84 12.44 3.96 7.56
C ASN A 84 13.67 4.88 7.51
N GLY A 85 14.37 4.96 8.63
CA GLY A 85 15.64 5.68 8.75
C GLY A 85 15.54 7.19 8.64
N TRP A 86 14.74 7.83 9.51
CA TRP A 86 14.66 9.29 9.58
C TRP A 86 15.56 9.83 10.69
N ASP A 87 16.51 10.69 10.32
CA ASP A 87 17.03 11.72 11.20
C ASP A 87 16.42 13.05 10.76
N ALA A 88 15.95 13.86 11.71
CA ALA A 88 15.31 15.15 11.39
C ALA A 88 16.34 16.28 11.15
N GLU A 89 17.63 15.97 11.36
CA GLU A 89 18.77 16.86 11.17
C GLU A 89 19.33 16.83 9.74
#